data_AF-A0A9C9XRS8-F1
#
_entry.id   AF-A0A9C9XRS8-F1
#
_cell.length_a   1.000
_cell.length_b   1.000
_cell.length_c   1.000
_cell.angle_alpha   90.00
_cell.angle_beta   90.00
_cell.angle_gamma   90.00
#
_symmetry.space_group_name_H-M   'P 1'
#
loop_
_entity.id
_entity.type
_entity.pdbx_description
1 polymer ?
#
loop_
_entity_poly.entity_id
_entity_poly.type
_entity_poly.pdbx_seq_one_letter_code
_entity_poly.pdbx_strand_id
1 'polypeptide(L)'
;GICQAIREDGAYIEAGENDDLIVQKLEADPEALGIFGFSFLDQNGDRIQGSLVNGRAPTAANIAGGSYPLSRPLFFYVKVAHVGVIPGMRDYIAEFTSERAWGDDGYLADKGLVPMSAGERRRYAADARALKPLILE
;
A
#
# COMPACT_ATOMS: atom_id res chain seq x y z
N GLY A 1 -1.90 26.95 -7.64
CA GLY A 1 -0.71 27.51 -6.96
C GLY A 1 0.47 26.60 -7.23
N ILE A 2 1.69 27.13 -7.30
CA ILE A 2 2.91 26.44 -7.75
C ILE A 2 3.20 25.13 -6.97
N CYS A 3 2.59 24.91 -5.80
CA CYS A 3 2.70 23.71 -4.97
C CYS A 3 2.13 22.39 -5.57
N GLN A 4 1.61 22.40 -6.80
CA GLN A 4 1.07 21.20 -7.45
C GLN A 4 1.88 20.73 -8.67
N ALA A 5 2.82 21.55 -9.14
CA ALA A 5 3.68 21.16 -10.27
C ALA A 5 4.89 20.37 -9.74
N ILE A 6 5.25 19.30 -10.46
CA ILE A 6 6.51 18.60 -10.23
C ILE A 6 7.65 19.52 -10.66
N ARG A 7 8.76 19.51 -9.90
CA ARG A 7 9.92 20.36 -10.20
C ARG A 7 10.69 19.84 -11.41
N GLU A 8 11.10 20.76 -12.29
CA GLU A 8 11.87 20.48 -13.51
C GLU A 8 13.30 21.06 -13.44
N ASP A 9 13.72 21.52 -12.26
CA ASP A 9 15.03 22.13 -11.99
C ASP A 9 16.19 21.12 -11.89
N GLY A 10 15.96 19.86 -12.26
CA GLY A 10 16.93 18.77 -12.22
C GLY A 10 17.13 18.13 -10.84
N ALA A 11 16.51 18.66 -9.77
CA ALA A 11 16.59 18.06 -8.44
C ALA A 11 15.61 16.89 -8.24
N TYR A 12 14.53 16.83 -9.04
CA TYR A 12 13.68 15.65 -9.13
C TYR A 12 14.12 14.80 -10.32
N ILE A 13 14.29 13.51 -10.08
CA ILE A 13 14.62 12.53 -11.10
C ILE A 13 13.48 11.51 -11.11
N GLU A 14 12.76 11.44 -12.23
CA GLU A 14 11.77 10.38 -12.44
C GLU A 14 12.50 9.04 -12.61
N ALA A 15 12.27 8.11 -11.68
CA ALA A 15 12.92 6.81 -11.69
C ALA A 15 12.15 5.73 -12.47
N GLY A 16 10.95 6.06 -12.98
CA GLY A 16 10.03 5.11 -13.59
C GLY A 16 9.47 4.10 -12.57
N GLU A 17 8.93 3.00 -13.05
CA GLU A 17 8.29 1.95 -12.22
C GLU A 17 9.26 0.85 -11.76
N ASN A 18 10.57 0.99 -11.99
CA ASN A 18 11.56 -0.01 -11.60
C ASN A 18 12.18 0.32 -10.24
N ASP A 19 11.57 -0.18 -9.18
CA ASP A 19 12.01 0.05 -7.80
C ASP A 19 13.42 -0.50 -7.51
N ASP A 20 13.87 -1.59 -8.16
CA ASP A 20 15.24 -2.11 -7.99
C ASP A 20 16.28 -1.08 -8.46
N LEU A 21 15.98 -0.34 -9.52
CA LEU A 21 16.82 0.75 -10.00
C LEU A 21 16.86 1.92 -9.00
N ILE A 22 15.77 2.16 -8.27
CA ILE A 22 15.72 3.17 -7.20
C ILE A 22 16.68 2.77 -6.08
N VAL A 23 16.64 1.51 -5.62
CA VAL A 23 17.56 1.02 -4.58
C VAL A 23 19.02 1.18 -5.00
N GLN A 24 19.37 0.78 -6.24
CA GLN A 24 20.74 0.92 -6.75
C GLN A 24 21.19 2.39 -6.82
N LYS A 25 20.31 3.32 -7.19
CA LYS A 25 20.60 4.75 -7.22
C LYS A 25 20.86 5.30 -5.81
N LEU A 26 20.08 4.87 -4.82
CA LEU A 26 20.26 5.30 -3.43
C LEU A 26 21.54 4.76 -2.79
N GLU A 27 21.98 3.56 -3.18
CA GLU A 27 23.29 3.05 -2.75
C GLU A 27 24.44 3.82 -3.37
N ALA A 28 24.30 4.21 -4.65
CA ALA A 28 25.33 4.93 -5.37
C ALA A 28 25.45 6.40 -4.94
N ASP A 29 24.35 6.99 -4.43
CA ASP A 29 24.27 8.37 -3.98
C ASP A 29 23.68 8.48 -2.56
N PRO A 30 24.52 8.54 -1.52
CA PRO A 30 24.08 8.65 -0.13
C PRO A 30 23.35 9.95 0.23
N GLU A 31 23.43 10.99 -0.62
CA GLU A 31 22.72 12.25 -0.40
C GLU A 31 21.31 12.24 -1.03
N ALA A 32 20.99 11.24 -1.86
CA ALA A 32 19.70 11.12 -2.52
C ALA A 32 18.58 10.67 -1.56
N LEU A 33 17.37 11.13 -1.84
CA LEU A 33 16.14 10.68 -1.19
C LEU A 33 15.23 10.02 -2.22
N GLY A 34 14.83 8.77 -1.95
CA GLY A 34 13.91 8.01 -2.78
C GLY A 34 12.51 7.89 -2.18
N ILE A 35 11.50 7.85 -3.04
CA ILE A 35 10.11 7.57 -2.67
C ILE A 35 9.68 6.35 -3.47
N PHE A 36 9.47 5.22 -2.80
CA PHE A 36 9.15 3.92 -3.40
C PHE A 36 8.41 3.03 -2.40
N GLY A 37 7.93 1.86 -2.86
CA GLY A 37 7.12 0.96 -2.04
C GLY A 37 7.84 0.43 -0.79
N PHE A 38 7.12 0.34 0.34
CA PHE A 38 7.67 -0.15 1.61
C PHE A 38 8.30 -1.55 1.51
N SER A 39 7.77 -2.43 0.67
CA SER A 39 8.31 -3.77 0.46
C SER A 39 9.77 -3.79 0.01
N PHE A 40 10.18 -2.82 -0.81
CA PHE A 40 11.57 -2.74 -1.26
C PHE A 40 12.50 -2.23 -0.16
N LEU A 41 12.00 -1.36 0.73
CA LEU A 41 12.75 -0.98 1.93
C LEU A 41 12.92 -2.19 2.86
N ASP A 42 11.84 -2.93 3.10
CA ASP A 42 11.84 -4.13 3.97
C ASP A 42 12.80 -5.21 3.45
N GLN A 43 12.86 -5.41 2.14
CA GLN A 43 13.73 -6.40 1.48
C GLN A 43 15.20 -5.97 1.37
N ASN A 44 15.51 -4.67 1.50
CA ASN A 44 16.86 -4.12 1.31
C ASN A 44 17.34 -3.33 2.54
N GLY A 45 16.85 -3.65 3.73
CA GLY A 45 17.19 -2.92 4.97
C GLY A 45 18.66 -3.02 5.39
N ASP A 46 19.44 -3.90 4.76
CA ASP A 46 20.90 -3.99 4.88
C ASP A 46 21.64 -2.97 4.01
N ARG A 47 20.98 -2.45 2.97
CA ARG A 47 21.53 -1.57 1.94
C ARG A 47 21.05 -0.12 2.06
N ILE A 48 19.79 0.04 2.43
CA ILE A 48 19.09 1.34 2.51
C ILE A 48 18.37 1.48 3.85
N GLN A 49 18.02 2.72 4.19
CA GLN A 49 17.35 3.05 5.45
C GLN A 49 16.08 3.88 5.22
N GLY A 50 15.10 3.70 6.10
CA GLY A 50 13.83 4.42 6.04
C GLY A 50 13.85 5.73 6.82
N SER A 51 13.40 6.81 6.20
CA SER A 51 13.36 8.13 6.85
C SER A 51 12.30 8.23 7.95
N LEU A 52 12.62 8.95 9.03
CA LEU A 52 11.65 9.30 10.06
C LEU A 52 10.77 10.44 9.58
N VAL A 53 9.44 10.26 9.64
CA VAL A 53 8.50 11.33 9.34
C VAL A 53 7.67 11.62 10.59
N ASN A 54 7.73 12.86 11.08
CA ASN A 54 7.14 13.27 12.36
C ASN A 54 7.55 12.35 13.54
N GLY A 55 8.81 11.92 13.56
CA GLY A 55 9.35 11.03 14.60
C GLY A 55 8.89 9.57 14.51
N ARG A 56 8.22 9.17 13.42
CA ARG A 56 7.75 7.80 13.17
C ARG A 56 8.56 7.16 12.06
N ALA A 57 9.09 5.97 12.32
CA ALA A 57 9.78 5.16 11.31
C ALA A 57 8.79 4.41 10.42
N PRO A 58 9.15 4.09 9.16
CA PRO A 58 8.33 3.26 8.26
C PRO A 58 8.44 1.80 8.69
N THR A 59 7.69 1.39 9.70
CA THR A 59 7.59 0.00 10.14
C THR A 59 6.21 -0.55 9.78
N ALA A 60 6.08 -1.86 9.59
CA ALA A 60 4.78 -2.49 9.35
C ALA A 60 3.75 -2.10 10.42
N ALA A 61 4.16 -2.02 11.69
CA ALA A 61 3.30 -1.59 12.79
C ALA A 61 2.86 -0.12 12.68
N ASN A 62 3.77 0.81 12.34
CA ASN A 62 3.41 2.21 12.17
C ASN A 62 2.55 2.45 10.93
N ILE A 63 2.77 1.67 9.86
CA ILE A 63 1.98 1.73 8.62
C ILE A 63 0.58 1.17 8.86
N ALA A 64 0.46 -0.05 9.40
CA ALA A 64 -0.83 -0.67 9.72
C ALA A 64 -1.63 0.16 10.73
N GLY A 65 -0.96 0.79 11.69
CA GLY A 65 -1.56 1.68 12.67
C GLY A 65 -1.84 3.10 12.17
N GLY A 66 -1.52 3.42 10.91
CA GLY A 66 -1.71 4.75 10.33
C GLY A 66 -0.86 5.86 10.95
N SER A 67 0.14 5.52 11.76
CA SER A 67 0.99 6.50 12.45
C SER A 67 2.17 6.95 11.60
N TYR A 68 2.55 6.19 10.56
CA TYR A 68 3.49 6.66 9.54
C TYR A 68 2.75 7.49 8.47
N PRO A 69 2.92 8.81 8.43
CA PRO A 69 2.02 9.72 7.71
C PRO A 69 2.13 9.64 6.18
N LEU A 70 3.19 9.04 5.63
CA LEU A 70 3.34 8.83 4.18
C LEU A 70 2.78 7.49 3.70
N SER A 71 2.25 6.67 4.60
CA SER A 71 1.51 5.47 4.21
C SER A 71 0.12 5.83 3.68
N ARG A 72 -0.39 5.00 2.76
CA ARG A 72 -1.69 5.22 2.14
C ARG A 72 -2.50 3.93 2.17
N PRO A 73 -3.76 3.95 2.67
CA PRO A 73 -4.63 2.80 2.54
C PRO A 73 -4.94 2.53 1.07
N LEU A 74 -4.91 1.26 0.69
CA LEU A 74 -5.40 0.81 -0.61
C LEU A 74 -6.86 0.40 -0.47
N PHE A 75 -7.69 0.90 -1.39
CA PHE A 75 -9.12 0.63 -1.38
C PHE A 75 -9.49 -0.30 -2.52
N PHE A 76 -10.31 -1.31 -2.20
CA PHE A 76 -10.92 -2.20 -3.18
C PHE A 76 -12.40 -1.82 -3.33
N TYR A 77 -12.74 -1.18 -4.44
CA TYR A 77 -14.10 -0.72 -4.72
C TYR A 77 -14.84 -1.69 -5.63
N VAL A 78 -16.05 -2.06 -5.22
CA VAL A 78 -16.92 -2.93 -6.03
C VAL A 78 -18.31 -2.32 -6.17
N LYS A 79 -18.81 -2.28 -7.40
CA LYS A 79 -20.16 -1.80 -7.69
C LYS A 79 -21.16 -2.94 -7.43
N VAL A 80 -21.93 -2.82 -6.35
CA VAL A 80 -22.92 -3.84 -5.94
C VAL A 80 -23.89 -4.21 -7.05
N ALA A 81 -24.28 -3.26 -7.90
CA ALA A 81 -25.16 -3.50 -9.05
C ALA A 81 -24.61 -4.52 -10.07
N HIS A 82 -23.30 -4.80 -10.07
CA HIS A 82 -22.70 -5.81 -10.94
C HIS A 82 -22.75 -7.22 -10.35
N VAL A 83 -23.08 -7.35 -9.06
CA VAL A 83 -23.21 -8.65 -8.40
C VAL A 83 -24.45 -9.38 -8.91
N GLY A 84 -24.28 -10.56 -9.50
CA GLY A 84 -25.35 -11.33 -10.14
C GLY A 84 -25.57 -11.00 -11.62
N VAL A 85 -24.89 -9.98 -12.14
CA VAL A 85 -24.89 -9.62 -13.58
C VAL A 85 -23.56 -10.02 -14.21
N ILE A 86 -22.44 -9.70 -13.56
CA ILE A 86 -21.11 -10.10 -14.00
C ILE A 86 -20.76 -11.44 -13.33
N PRO A 87 -20.50 -12.50 -14.11
CA PRO A 87 -20.09 -13.80 -13.57
C PRO A 87 -18.85 -13.68 -12.68
N GLY A 88 -18.81 -14.44 -11.58
CA GLY A 88 -17.67 -14.51 -10.67
C GLY A 88 -17.48 -13.30 -9.74
N MET A 89 -18.31 -12.26 -9.81
CA MET A 89 -18.12 -11.07 -8.97
C MET A 89 -18.21 -11.35 -7.48
N ARG A 90 -19.15 -12.21 -7.04
CA ARG A 90 -19.24 -12.63 -5.63
C ARG A 90 -18.00 -13.39 -5.19
N ASP A 91 -17.52 -14.31 -6.02
CA ASP A 91 -16.36 -15.14 -5.71
C ASP A 91 -15.09 -14.29 -5.64
N TYR A 92 -14.94 -13.32 -6.54
CA TYR A 92 -13.81 -12.39 -6.53
C TYR A 92 -13.80 -11.49 -5.29
N ILE A 93 -14.96 -10.96 -4.87
CA ILE A 93 -15.08 -10.21 -3.61
C ILE A 93 -14.71 -11.10 -2.42
N ALA A 94 -15.25 -12.32 -2.37
CA ALA A 94 -15.00 -13.25 -1.27
C ALA A 94 -13.53 -13.66 -1.18
N GLU A 95 -12.89 -13.88 -2.34
CA GLU A 95 -11.47 -14.22 -2.45
C GLU A 95 -10.58 -13.06 -2.00
N PHE A 96 -10.78 -11.87 -2.55
CA PHE A 96 -9.96 -10.70 -2.24
C PHE A 96 -10.08 -10.26 -0.77
N THR A 97 -11.19 -10.61 -0.11
CA THR A 97 -11.46 -10.35 1.32
C THR A 97 -11.28 -11.58 2.21
N SER A 98 -10.57 -12.60 1.72
CA SER A 98 -10.25 -13.82 2.48
C SER A 98 -8.95 -13.68 3.26
N GLU A 99 -8.81 -14.40 4.39
CA GLU A 99 -7.53 -14.43 5.13
C GLU A 99 -6.37 -14.97 4.26
N ARG A 100 -6.65 -15.83 3.29
CA ARG A 100 -5.62 -16.31 2.35
C ARG A 100 -5.09 -15.19 1.43
N ALA A 101 -5.89 -14.17 1.17
CA ALA A 101 -5.48 -13.02 0.37
C ALA A 101 -4.80 -11.95 1.21
N TRP A 102 -5.53 -11.38 2.18
CA TRP A 102 -5.12 -10.16 2.89
C TRP A 102 -4.72 -10.37 4.34
N GLY A 103 -4.67 -11.63 4.79
CA GLY A 103 -4.26 -11.99 6.15
C GLY A 103 -2.78 -11.72 6.36
N ASP A 104 -2.32 -11.92 7.59
CA ASP A 104 -0.93 -11.65 7.95
C ASP A 104 0.06 -12.52 7.13
N ASP A 105 -0.35 -13.75 6.79
CA ASP A 105 0.38 -14.69 5.93
C ASP A 105 -0.29 -14.85 4.54
N GLY A 106 -1.09 -13.86 4.13
CA GLY A 106 -1.84 -13.90 2.87
C GLY A 106 -0.97 -13.53 1.66
N TYR A 107 -1.36 -13.97 0.47
CA TYR A 107 -0.57 -13.73 -0.74
C TYR A 107 -0.43 -12.23 -1.10
N LEU A 108 -1.26 -11.34 -0.56
CA LEU A 108 -1.08 -9.89 -0.75
C LEU A 108 0.06 -9.34 0.11
N ALA A 109 0.33 -9.94 1.28
CA ALA A 109 1.49 -9.61 2.09
C ALA A 109 2.78 -10.00 1.36
N ASP A 110 2.81 -11.17 0.72
CA ASP A 110 3.91 -11.60 -0.16
C ASP A 110 4.13 -10.64 -1.35
N LYS A 111 3.09 -9.91 -1.76
CA LYS A 111 3.14 -8.88 -2.80
C LYS A 111 3.45 -7.48 -2.25
N GLY A 112 3.82 -7.37 -0.98
CA GLY A 112 4.29 -6.13 -0.38
C GLY A 112 3.20 -5.26 0.26
N LEU A 113 1.95 -5.75 0.37
CA LEU A 113 0.93 -5.02 1.11
C LEU A 113 1.11 -5.23 2.61
N VAL A 114 0.94 -4.16 3.38
CA VAL A 114 0.90 -4.25 4.85
C VAL A 114 -0.53 -4.65 5.27
N PRO A 115 -0.72 -5.79 5.95
CA PRO A 115 -2.05 -6.23 6.40
C PRO A 115 -2.70 -5.22 7.36
N MET A 116 -4.01 -5.00 7.19
CA MET A 116 -4.84 -4.30 8.19
C MET A 116 -4.92 -5.11 9.48
N SER A 117 -5.37 -4.52 10.60
CA SER A 117 -5.57 -5.29 11.82
C SER A 117 -6.61 -6.42 11.65
N ALA A 118 -6.50 -7.50 12.44
CA ALA A 118 -7.48 -8.60 12.42
C ALA A 118 -8.93 -8.12 12.74
N GLY A 119 -9.08 -7.03 13.49
CA GLY A 119 -10.37 -6.38 13.71
C GLY A 119 -10.95 -5.78 12.44
N GLU A 120 -10.16 -5.00 11.72
CA GLU A 120 -10.55 -4.38 10.44
C GLU A 120 -10.80 -5.42 9.36
N ARG A 121 -9.93 -6.44 9.22
CA ARG A 121 -10.14 -7.53 8.26
C ARG A 121 -11.47 -8.23 8.50
N ARG A 122 -11.78 -8.61 9.76
CA ARG A 122 -13.08 -9.23 10.10
C ARG A 122 -14.26 -8.33 9.76
N ARG A 123 -14.17 -7.03 10.08
CA ARG A 123 -15.20 -6.05 9.76
C ARG A 123 -15.42 -5.95 8.25
N TYR A 124 -14.37 -5.69 7.48
CA TYR A 124 -14.49 -5.51 6.03
C TYR A 124 -14.86 -6.81 5.31
N ALA A 125 -14.43 -7.98 5.78
CA ALA A 125 -14.90 -9.26 5.26
C ALA A 125 -16.41 -9.41 5.42
N ALA A 126 -16.94 -9.03 6.59
CA ALA A 126 -18.37 -9.10 6.88
C ALA A 126 -19.16 -8.11 6.02
N ASP A 127 -18.69 -6.86 5.92
CA ASP A 127 -19.30 -5.82 5.07
C ASP A 127 -19.30 -6.25 3.59
N ALA A 128 -18.19 -6.83 3.10
CA ALA A 128 -18.06 -7.35 1.74
C ALA A 128 -19.01 -8.54 1.45
N ARG A 129 -19.10 -9.51 2.36
CA ARG A 129 -20.05 -10.64 2.24
C ARG A 129 -21.50 -10.18 2.27
N ALA A 130 -21.80 -9.15 3.07
CA ALA A 130 -23.13 -8.55 3.13
C ALA A 130 -23.42 -7.59 1.97
N LEU A 131 -22.45 -7.34 1.09
CA LEU A 131 -22.52 -6.34 0.00
C LEU A 131 -22.98 -4.96 0.50
N LYS A 132 -22.52 -4.58 1.69
CA LYS A 132 -22.90 -3.33 2.33
C LYS A 132 -22.40 -2.14 1.49
N PRO A 133 -23.29 -1.25 1.01
CA PRO A 133 -22.87 -0.07 0.26
C PRO A 133 -21.98 0.83 1.12
N LEU A 134 -20.89 1.33 0.52
CA LEU A 134 -20.11 2.39 1.11
C LEU A 134 -20.89 3.71 1.01
N ILE A 135 -21.12 4.35 2.14
CA ILE A 135 -21.65 5.71 2.22
C ILE A 135 -20.47 6.61 2.58
N LEU A 136 -20.14 7.53 1.68
CA LEU A 136 -19.17 8.58 1.95
C LEU A 136 -19.94 9.72 2.63
N GLU A 137 -19.49 10.11 3.82
CA GLU A 137 -19.96 11.34 4.48
C GLU A 137 -19.34 12.58 3.84
#